data_AF-A0A955IVU9-F1
#
_entry.id   AF-A0A955IVU9-F1
#
_cell.length_a   1.000
_cell.length_b   1.000
_cell.length_c   1.000
_cell.angle_alpha   90.00
_cell.angle_beta   90.00
_cell.angle_gamma   90.00
#
_symmetry.space_group_name_H-M   'P 1'
#
loop_
_entity.id
_entity.type
_entity.pdbx_description
1 polymer ?
#
loop_
_entity_poly.entity_id
_entity_poly.type
_entity_poly.pdbx_seq_one_letter_code
_entity_poly.pdbx_strand_id
1 'polypeptide(L)'
;MNKKFTAPLIVSSLFVLSLLALSPALSVSAQLVSYNSSNEKDDSMYGGERKEKSYEGYLGEVGGKDNEMNEDAIKDRIQQEREDKMMLGEEDRDSKQENREEKLSSMCEEATARVDRKLKAFDENPTAHMMKYKNMKERLDKMASVIESYGIDVTELRVMIKTWDGMVLQYSNAYVDGMEALRMTKKYECGNSDGMFREYLTKAQEQFRVAREERARIRAYYADELRPLLLKLRAQITKEIRQSSSMEEE
;
A
#
# COMPACT_ATOMS: atom_id res chain seq x y z
N MET A 1 61.14 -20.51 46.51
CA MET A 1 60.61 -19.88 45.29
C MET A 1 59.15 -19.49 45.55
N ASN A 2 58.93 -18.25 45.98
CA ASN A 2 57.60 -17.73 46.37
C ASN A 2 56.95 -17.05 45.17
N LYS A 3 55.92 -17.65 44.59
CA LYS A 3 55.08 -16.99 43.57
C LYS A 3 53.93 -16.28 44.29
N LYS A 4 54.03 -14.94 44.37
CA LYS A 4 52.94 -14.07 44.80
C LYS A 4 51.91 -14.01 43.66
N PHE A 5 50.69 -14.44 43.96
CA PHE A 5 49.53 -14.32 43.08
C PHE A 5 48.83 -12.99 43.40
N THR A 6 49.01 -12.00 42.53
CA THR A 6 48.28 -10.72 42.59
C THR A 6 46.95 -10.87 41.87
N ALA A 7 45.85 -10.76 42.60
CA ALA A 7 44.50 -10.72 42.03
C ALA A 7 44.24 -9.35 41.37
N PRO A 8 43.53 -9.29 40.23
CA PRO A 8 43.13 -8.03 39.64
C PRO A 8 41.90 -7.46 40.35
N LEU A 9 41.99 -6.16 40.64
CA LEU A 9 40.93 -5.32 41.17
C LEU A 9 39.72 -5.29 40.22
N ILE A 10 38.56 -5.59 40.77
CA ILE A 10 37.25 -5.45 40.14
C ILE A 10 36.97 -3.95 40.02
N VAL A 11 37.21 -3.38 38.84
CA VAL A 11 36.89 -1.98 38.55
C VAL A 11 35.46 -1.90 38.01
N SER A 12 34.58 -1.36 38.87
CA SER A 12 33.49 -0.45 38.52
C SER A 12 32.37 -0.97 37.61
N SER A 13 31.37 -1.59 38.26
CA SER A 13 30.06 -1.97 37.70
C SER A 13 29.02 -0.82 37.73
N LEU A 14 29.43 0.44 37.59
CA LEU A 14 28.52 1.60 37.74
C LEU A 14 28.16 2.33 36.42
N PHE A 15 28.57 1.83 35.25
CA PHE A 15 28.43 2.59 34.00
C PHE A 15 27.21 2.24 33.11
N VAL A 16 26.30 1.35 33.51
CA VAL A 16 25.21 0.88 32.62
C VAL A 16 23.88 1.65 32.81
N LEU A 17 23.74 2.49 33.84
CA LEU A 17 22.43 3.07 34.19
C LEU A 17 22.07 4.43 33.55
N SER A 18 22.90 5.02 32.68
CA SER A 18 22.69 6.41 32.21
C SER A 18 22.11 6.57 30.79
N LEU A 19 21.47 5.56 30.18
CA LEU A 19 21.03 5.62 28.77
C LEU A 19 19.51 5.48 28.52
N LEU A 20 18.66 5.64 29.56
CA LEU A 20 17.19 5.51 29.43
C LEU A 20 16.38 6.75 29.85
N ALA A 21 16.99 7.93 29.85
CA ALA A 21 16.29 9.20 30.06
C ALA A 21 16.51 10.14 28.87
N LEU A 22 15.72 9.98 27.80
CA LEU A 22 15.09 11.07 27.04
C LEU A 22 14.33 10.50 25.83
N SER A 23 13.00 10.45 25.93
CA SER A 23 12.07 10.80 24.85
C SER A 23 10.66 10.82 25.42
N PRO A 24 10.15 11.99 25.82
CA PRO A 24 8.75 12.13 26.20
C PRO A 24 7.87 12.13 24.94
N ALA A 25 6.71 11.48 25.08
CA ALA A 25 5.47 11.81 24.39
C ALA A 25 5.52 12.04 22.86
N LEU A 26 5.49 10.94 22.10
CA LEU A 26 4.68 10.93 20.87
C LEU A 26 3.42 10.11 21.16
N SER A 27 2.46 10.81 21.76
CA SER A 27 1.04 10.48 21.68
C SER A 27 0.63 10.61 20.21
N VAL A 28 0.88 9.57 19.42
CA VAL A 28 0.25 9.42 18.12
C VAL A 28 -1.15 8.91 18.40
N SER A 29 -2.08 9.86 18.54
CA SER A 29 -3.50 9.60 18.41
C SER A 29 -3.71 8.76 17.16
N ALA A 30 -4.28 7.58 17.34
CA ALA A 30 -4.75 6.72 16.28
C ALA A 30 -5.92 7.42 15.58
N GLN A 31 -5.62 8.38 14.70
CA GLN A 31 -6.53 8.74 13.64
C GLN A 31 -6.57 7.54 12.70
N LEU A 32 -7.66 6.79 12.82
CA LEU A 32 -8.15 5.90 11.77
C LEU A 32 -8.11 6.69 10.47
N VAL A 33 -7.10 6.44 9.65
CA VAL A 33 -7.09 6.88 8.26
C VAL A 33 -8.17 6.05 7.58
N SER A 34 -9.39 6.58 7.62
CA SER A 34 -10.40 6.41 6.58
C SER A 34 -9.70 6.75 5.27
N TYR A 35 -9.17 5.72 4.60
CA TYR A 35 -8.64 5.86 3.27
C TYR A 35 -9.86 6.08 2.38
N ASN A 36 -10.19 7.36 2.16
CA ASN A 36 -11.20 7.78 1.21
C ASN A 36 -10.81 7.20 -0.15
N SER A 37 -11.49 6.12 -0.52
CA SER A 37 -11.61 5.65 -1.89
C SER A 37 -12.58 6.59 -2.60
N SER A 38 -12.13 7.82 -2.83
CA SER A 38 -12.83 8.80 -3.64
C SER A 38 -12.00 9.03 -4.89
N ASN A 39 -11.99 8.02 -5.76
CA ASN A 39 -11.97 8.22 -7.20
C ASN A 39 -13.40 7.94 -7.69
N GLU A 40 -14.37 8.66 -7.11
CA GLU A 40 -15.61 8.93 -7.82
C GLU A 40 -15.23 9.83 -8.98
N LYS A 41 -15.41 9.28 -10.17
CA LYS A 41 -15.17 9.93 -11.43
C LYS A 41 -16.07 11.16 -11.50
N ASP A 42 -15.46 12.30 -11.76
CA ASP A 42 -16.14 13.43 -12.38
C ASP A 42 -16.53 13.04 -13.82
N ASP A 43 -17.51 12.16 -13.97
CA ASP A 43 -18.20 11.83 -15.23
C ASP A 43 -19.37 12.82 -15.46
N SER A 44 -19.19 14.11 -15.15
CA SER A 44 -20.25 15.12 -15.31
C SER A 44 -19.96 16.22 -16.35
N MET A 45 -18.92 16.07 -17.18
CA MET A 45 -18.53 17.13 -18.13
C MET A 45 -19.11 17.01 -19.55
N TYR A 46 -20.15 16.20 -19.77
CA TYR A 46 -20.94 16.19 -21.01
C TYR A 46 -22.46 16.10 -20.75
N GLY A 47 -22.96 16.82 -19.74
CA GLY A 47 -24.37 17.18 -19.63
C GLY A 47 -24.71 18.36 -20.53
N GLY A 48 -24.40 18.28 -21.83
CA GLY A 48 -24.84 19.27 -22.79
C GLY A 48 -26.35 19.17 -22.93
N GLU A 49 -27.08 20.13 -22.38
CA GLU A 49 -28.50 20.33 -22.66
C GLU A 49 -28.69 20.33 -24.18
N ARG A 50 -29.20 19.20 -24.70
CA ARG A 50 -29.60 19.07 -26.10
C ARG A 50 -30.85 19.94 -26.25
N LYS A 51 -30.63 21.25 -26.44
CA LYS A 51 -31.66 22.17 -26.92
C LYS A 51 -32.12 21.61 -28.27
N GLU A 52 -33.26 20.93 -28.27
CA GLU A 52 -34.07 20.72 -29.47
C GLU A 52 -34.34 22.11 -30.06
N LYS A 53 -33.44 22.58 -30.93
CA LYS A 53 -33.80 23.62 -31.86
C LYS A 53 -34.81 22.96 -32.79
N SER A 54 -36.10 23.23 -32.55
CA SER A 54 -37.15 22.81 -33.47
C SER A 54 -36.79 23.38 -34.84
N TYR A 55 -36.70 22.50 -35.82
CA TYR A 55 -36.51 22.84 -37.22
C TYR A 55 -37.86 23.35 -37.79
N GLU A 56 -38.43 24.39 -37.16
CA GLU A 56 -39.63 25.09 -37.62
C GLU A 56 -39.21 26.46 -38.13
N GLY A 57 -38.74 26.53 -39.37
CA GLY A 57 -38.47 27.83 -39.98
C GLY A 57 -37.47 27.84 -41.12
N TYR A 58 -37.59 26.93 -42.09
CA TYR A 58 -36.95 27.09 -43.40
C TYR A 58 -37.83 26.51 -44.51
N LEU A 59 -39.07 26.99 -44.58
CA LEU A 59 -39.87 27.01 -45.82
C LEU A 59 -39.97 28.46 -46.27
N GLY A 60 -38.82 29.05 -46.60
CA GLY A 60 -38.78 30.32 -47.32
C GLY A 60 -39.26 30.07 -48.75
N GLU A 61 -40.30 30.80 -49.15
CA GLU A 61 -40.91 30.76 -50.47
C GLU A 61 -39.87 31.03 -51.56
N VAL A 62 -39.38 29.96 -52.20
CA VAL A 62 -38.61 30.06 -53.45
C VAL A 62 -39.62 30.24 -54.59
N GLY A 63 -40.14 31.46 -54.71
CA GLY A 63 -40.88 31.92 -55.87
C GLY A 63 -39.93 32.18 -57.04
N GLY A 64 -39.39 31.11 -57.64
CA GLY A 64 -38.55 31.15 -58.83
C GLY A 64 -39.21 30.34 -59.95
N LYS A 65 -39.89 31.04 -60.85
CA LYS A 65 -40.34 30.47 -62.13
C LYS A 65 -39.09 30.12 -62.96
N ASP A 66 -39.15 28.96 -63.61
CA ASP A 66 -38.27 28.55 -64.71
C ASP A 66 -36.86 28.07 -64.28
N ASN A 67 -36.80 26.97 -63.55
CA ASN A 67 -35.64 26.09 -63.62
C ASN A 67 -36.11 24.64 -63.48
N GLU A 68 -36.50 24.05 -64.62
CA GLU A 68 -36.70 22.61 -64.77
C GLU A 68 -35.30 21.96 -64.65
N MET A 69 -34.75 21.96 -63.44
CA MET A 69 -33.55 21.20 -63.13
C MET A 69 -33.88 19.75 -63.41
N ASN A 70 -33.11 19.17 -64.33
CA ASN A 70 -33.23 17.77 -64.73
C ASN A 70 -33.32 16.89 -63.47
N GLU A 71 -34.36 16.07 -63.38
CA GLU A 71 -34.63 15.15 -62.27
C GLU A 71 -33.39 14.29 -61.93
N ASP A 72 -32.58 13.99 -62.94
CA ASP A 72 -31.31 13.28 -62.81
C ASP A 72 -30.28 14.05 -61.95
N ALA A 73 -30.16 15.37 -62.12
CA ALA A 73 -29.23 16.18 -61.34
C ALA A 73 -29.62 16.26 -59.84
N ILE A 74 -30.92 16.17 -59.54
CA ILE A 74 -31.40 16.12 -58.15
C ILE A 74 -31.05 14.76 -57.53
N LYS A 75 -31.24 13.66 -58.28
CA LYS A 75 -30.89 12.31 -57.82
C LYS A 75 -29.40 12.18 -57.57
N ASP A 76 -28.55 12.70 -58.47
CA ASP A 76 -27.10 12.69 -58.33
C ASP A 76 -26.64 13.45 -57.07
N ARG A 77 -27.22 14.62 -56.80
CA ARG A 77 -26.90 15.37 -55.57
C ARG A 77 -27.30 14.63 -54.30
N ILE A 78 -28.48 14.00 -54.29
CA ILE A 78 -28.94 13.20 -53.13
C ILE A 78 -28.02 11.99 -52.93
N GLN A 79 -27.58 11.36 -54.01
CA GLN A 79 -26.67 10.23 -53.95
C GLN A 79 -25.31 10.66 -53.40
N GLN A 80 -24.77 11.78 -53.90
CA GLN A 80 -23.51 12.35 -53.41
C GLN A 80 -23.59 12.72 -51.92
N GLU A 81 -24.65 13.38 -51.46
CA GLU A 81 -24.84 13.69 -50.03
C GLU A 81 -24.93 12.45 -49.15
N ARG A 82 -25.46 11.33 -49.67
CA ARG A 82 -25.52 10.05 -48.92
C ARG A 82 -24.14 9.40 -48.83
N GLU A 83 -23.37 9.44 -49.91
CA GLU A 83 -22.00 8.94 -49.96
C GLU A 83 -21.10 9.75 -49.01
N ASP A 84 -21.17 11.08 -49.07
CA ASP A 84 -20.42 11.97 -48.17
C ASP A 84 -20.78 11.73 -46.69
N LYS A 85 -22.06 11.57 -46.37
CA LYS A 85 -22.50 11.25 -45.00
C LYS A 85 -22.02 9.86 -44.54
N MET A 86 -21.94 8.90 -45.46
CA MET A 86 -21.44 7.56 -45.15
C MET A 86 -19.95 7.60 -44.88
N MET A 87 -19.16 8.28 -45.72
CA MET A 87 -17.72 8.45 -45.54
C MET A 87 -17.41 9.19 -44.23
N LEU A 88 -18.07 10.32 -43.95
CA LEU A 88 -17.90 11.04 -42.69
C LEU A 88 -18.25 10.17 -41.48
N GLY A 89 -19.28 9.31 -41.60
CA GLY A 89 -19.67 8.38 -40.55
C GLY A 89 -18.66 7.24 -40.33
N GLU A 90 -17.94 6.83 -41.37
CA GLU A 90 -16.86 5.84 -41.31
C GLU A 90 -15.61 6.44 -40.66
N GLU A 91 -15.17 7.62 -41.10
CA GLU A 91 -14.05 8.36 -40.50
C GLU A 91 -14.27 8.61 -38.99
N ASP A 92 -15.49 8.98 -38.60
CA ASP A 92 -15.89 9.17 -37.20
C ASP A 92 -15.78 7.88 -36.37
N ARG A 93 -16.05 6.71 -36.96
CA ARG A 93 -15.98 5.42 -36.28
C ARG A 93 -14.53 4.99 -36.12
N ASP A 94 -13.74 5.13 -37.17
CA ASP A 94 -12.32 4.80 -37.18
C ASP A 94 -11.55 5.67 -36.19
N SER A 95 -11.79 6.98 -36.20
CA SER A 95 -11.19 7.90 -35.21
C SER A 95 -11.60 7.53 -33.78
N LYS A 96 -12.86 7.13 -33.53
CA LYS A 96 -13.30 6.69 -32.20
C LYS A 96 -12.65 5.37 -31.79
N GLN A 97 -12.38 4.48 -32.74
CA GLN A 97 -11.71 3.21 -32.47
C GLN A 97 -10.24 3.43 -32.15
N GLU A 98 -9.51 4.20 -32.96
CA GLU A 98 -8.10 4.54 -32.75
C GLU A 98 -7.90 5.20 -31.38
N ASN A 99 -8.72 6.20 -31.05
CA ASN A 99 -8.69 6.87 -29.74
C ASN A 99 -8.93 5.89 -28.56
N ARG A 100 -9.74 4.84 -28.75
CA ARG A 100 -9.96 3.81 -27.71
C ARG A 100 -8.73 2.93 -27.57
N GLU A 101 -8.15 2.50 -28.67
CA GLU A 101 -6.95 1.66 -28.70
C GLU A 101 -5.75 2.39 -28.08
N GLU A 102 -5.53 3.66 -28.45
CA GLU A 102 -4.48 4.50 -27.86
C GLU A 102 -4.67 4.66 -26.34
N LYS A 103 -5.90 4.94 -25.90
CA LYS A 103 -6.20 5.08 -24.46
C LYS A 103 -5.96 3.78 -23.70
N LEU A 104 -6.35 2.63 -24.26
CA LEU A 104 -6.10 1.33 -23.65
C LEU A 104 -4.60 1.03 -23.57
N SER A 105 -3.85 1.32 -24.63
CA SER A 105 -2.39 1.18 -24.66
C SER A 105 -1.73 2.05 -23.58
N SER A 106 -2.09 3.34 -23.51
CA SER A 106 -1.56 4.27 -22.51
C SER A 106 -1.86 3.82 -21.07
N MET A 107 -3.09 3.37 -20.80
CA MET A 107 -3.45 2.81 -19.50
C MET A 107 -2.63 1.56 -19.14
N CYS A 108 -2.33 0.73 -20.15
CA CYS A 108 -1.55 -0.48 -20.02
C CYS A 108 -0.09 -0.19 -19.65
N GLU A 109 0.53 0.75 -20.37
CA GLU A 109 1.88 1.23 -20.12
C GLU A 109 1.98 1.83 -18.71
N GLU A 110 1.01 2.66 -18.32
CA GLU A 110 1.01 3.26 -17.00
C GLU A 110 0.87 2.21 -15.88
N ALA A 111 -0.02 1.23 -16.06
CA ALA A 111 -0.18 0.12 -15.11
C ALA A 111 1.11 -0.68 -14.98
N THR A 112 1.76 -1.00 -16.10
CA THR A 112 3.04 -1.73 -16.14
C THR A 112 4.15 -0.93 -15.45
N ALA A 113 4.27 0.36 -15.75
CA ALA A 113 5.24 1.23 -15.10
C ALA A 113 5.01 1.36 -13.58
N ARG A 114 3.75 1.37 -13.14
CA ARG A 114 3.40 1.34 -11.70
C ARG A 114 3.82 0.03 -11.03
N VAL A 115 3.58 -1.11 -11.69
CA VAL A 115 4.05 -2.43 -11.22
C VAL A 115 5.57 -2.44 -11.10
N ASP A 116 6.27 -1.97 -12.13
CA ASP A 116 7.73 -1.93 -12.17
C ASP A 116 8.33 -1.08 -11.05
N ARG A 117 7.76 0.11 -10.81
CA ARG A 117 8.18 0.94 -9.68
C ARG A 117 8.01 0.22 -8.35
N LYS A 118 6.92 -0.52 -8.15
CA LYS A 118 6.70 -1.30 -6.92
C LYS A 118 7.68 -2.47 -6.78
N LEU A 119 7.91 -3.23 -7.85
CA LEU A 119 8.88 -4.33 -7.86
C LEU A 119 10.29 -3.81 -7.55
N LYS A 120 10.72 -2.75 -8.23
CA LYS A 120 12.01 -2.11 -8.01
C LYS A 120 12.15 -1.62 -6.56
N ALA A 121 11.15 -0.91 -6.03
CA ALA A 121 11.18 -0.43 -4.64
C ALA A 121 11.28 -1.58 -3.63
N PHE A 122 10.66 -2.72 -3.93
CA PHE A 122 10.78 -3.93 -3.12
C PHE A 122 12.19 -4.55 -3.19
N ASP A 123 12.74 -4.69 -4.39
CA ASP A 123 14.04 -5.31 -4.61
C ASP A 123 15.19 -4.44 -4.03
N GLU A 124 15.08 -3.11 -4.13
CA GLU A 124 16.07 -2.16 -3.61
C GLU A 124 16.04 -2.04 -2.08
N ASN A 125 14.84 -2.14 -1.50
CA ASN A 125 14.65 -2.04 -0.06
C ASN A 125 13.79 -3.19 0.40
N PRO A 126 14.35 -4.42 0.47
CA PRO A 126 13.64 -5.61 0.91
C PRO A 126 13.20 -5.40 2.36
N THR A 127 12.04 -4.79 2.48
CA THR A 127 11.25 -4.53 3.66
C THR A 127 12.02 -3.92 4.85
N ALA A 128 12.29 -2.62 4.80
CA ALA A 128 12.67 -1.84 5.99
C ALA A 128 11.78 -2.14 7.23
N HIS A 129 10.52 -2.55 7.01
CA HIS A 129 9.63 -3.02 8.07
C HIS A 129 10.06 -4.35 8.71
N MET A 130 10.56 -5.33 7.96
CA MET A 130 11.05 -6.62 8.52
C MET A 130 12.29 -6.40 9.37
N MET A 131 13.19 -5.54 8.92
CA MET A 131 14.33 -5.15 9.74
C MET A 131 13.90 -4.50 11.06
N LYS A 132 12.88 -3.63 11.04
CA LYS A 132 12.34 -3.03 12.27
C LYS A 132 11.75 -4.08 13.22
N TYR A 133 11.01 -5.06 12.72
CA TYR A 133 10.43 -6.11 13.56
C TYR A 133 11.47 -7.09 14.10
N LYS A 134 12.48 -7.44 13.29
CA LYS A 134 13.64 -8.21 13.74
C LYS A 134 14.37 -7.49 14.87
N ASN A 135 14.69 -6.22 14.69
CA ASN A 135 15.36 -5.42 15.71
C ASN A 135 14.52 -5.28 16.99
N MET A 136 13.19 -5.20 16.86
CA MET A 136 12.30 -5.19 18.02
C MET A 136 12.37 -6.51 18.79
N LYS A 137 12.33 -7.65 18.09
CA LYS A 137 12.47 -8.97 18.71
C LYS A 137 13.80 -9.10 19.46
N GLU A 138 14.92 -8.75 18.83
CA GLU A 138 16.25 -8.80 19.46
C GLU A 138 16.30 -7.94 20.74
N ARG A 139 15.63 -6.78 20.75
CA ARG A 139 15.52 -5.94 21.95
C ARG A 139 14.68 -6.62 23.03
N LEU A 140 13.54 -7.22 22.67
CA LEU A 140 12.68 -7.94 23.62
C LEU A 140 13.43 -9.15 24.22
N ASP A 141 14.17 -9.90 23.41
CA ASP A 141 14.98 -11.03 23.87
C ASP A 141 16.08 -10.59 24.84
N LYS A 142 16.78 -9.51 24.50
CA LYS A 142 17.80 -8.92 25.39
C LYS A 142 17.19 -8.43 26.70
N MET A 143 16.03 -7.78 26.65
CA MET A 143 15.31 -7.33 27.85
C MET A 143 14.91 -8.52 28.72
N ALA A 144 14.35 -9.58 28.13
CA ALA A 144 13.97 -10.79 28.86
C ALA A 144 15.19 -11.42 29.58
N SER A 145 16.35 -11.52 28.90
CA SER A 145 17.57 -12.04 29.53
C SER A 145 18.10 -11.14 30.67
N VAL A 146 17.98 -9.82 30.55
CA VAL A 146 18.33 -8.90 31.63
C VAL A 146 17.37 -9.07 32.82
N ILE A 147 16.07 -9.13 32.58
CA ILE A 147 15.06 -9.30 33.65
C ILE A 147 15.24 -10.62 34.38
N GLU A 148 15.49 -11.70 33.63
CA GLU A 148 15.77 -13.04 34.16
C GLU A 148 17.02 -13.06 35.05
N SER A 149 18.03 -12.23 34.75
CA SER A 149 19.22 -12.11 35.60
C SER A 149 18.95 -11.49 36.98
N TYR A 150 17.82 -10.80 37.16
CA TYR A 150 17.33 -10.32 38.45
C TYR A 150 16.47 -11.37 39.19
N GLY A 151 16.37 -12.59 38.68
CA GLY A 151 15.55 -13.65 39.27
C GLY A 151 14.03 -13.48 39.05
N ILE A 152 13.63 -12.56 38.17
CA ILE A 152 12.22 -12.32 37.85
C ILE A 152 11.77 -13.28 36.75
N ASP A 153 10.61 -13.91 36.93
CA ASP A 153 10.02 -14.81 35.94
C ASP A 153 9.61 -14.05 34.66
N VAL A 154 10.19 -14.47 33.52
CA VAL A 154 9.93 -13.92 32.19
C VAL A 154 9.13 -14.86 31.28
N THR A 155 8.55 -15.93 31.84
CA THR A 155 7.81 -16.94 31.06
C THR A 155 6.73 -16.32 30.18
N GLU A 156 5.93 -15.40 30.73
CA GLU A 156 4.89 -14.68 29.99
C GLU A 156 5.47 -13.85 28.83
N LEU A 157 6.57 -13.12 29.08
CA LEU A 157 7.24 -12.32 28.05
C LEU A 157 7.79 -13.20 26.91
N ARG A 158 8.39 -14.36 27.23
CA ARG A 158 8.90 -15.30 26.22
C ARG A 158 7.77 -15.88 25.36
N VAL A 159 6.60 -16.17 25.94
CA VAL A 159 5.40 -16.57 25.19
C VAL A 159 4.96 -15.45 24.26
N MET A 160 4.91 -14.20 24.75
CA MET A 160 4.53 -13.06 23.91
C MET A 160 5.51 -12.78 22.77
N ILE A 161 6.82 -12.95 22.98
CA ILE A 161 7.84 -12.85 21.92
C ILE A 161 7.60 -13.90 20.83
N LYS A 162 7.24 -15.13 21.20
CA LYS A 162 6.91 -16.18 20.23
C LYS A 162 5.64 -15.83 19.43
N THR A 163 4.64 -15.26 20.08
CA THR A 163 3.42 -14.76 19.40
C THR A 163 3.77 -13.64 18.41
N TRP A 164 4.60 -12.68 18.84
CA TRP A 164 5.11 -11.61 17.98
C TRP A 164 5.77 -12.16 16.72
N ASP A 165 6.65 -13.15 16.85
CA ASP A 165 7.31 -13.80 15.71
C ASP A 165 6.30 -14.43 14.74
N GLY A 166 5.27 -15.09 15.26
CA GLY A 166 4.20 -15.66 14.45
C GLY A 166 3.48 -14.59 13.62
N MET A 167 3.16 -13.44 14.22
CA MET A 167 2.50 -12.34 13.53
C MET A 167 3.42 -11.69 12.48
N VAL A 168 4.70 -11.52 12.79
CA VAL A 168 5.71 -11.00 11.84
C VAL A 168 5.87 -11.93 10.65
N LEU A 169 5.86 -13.25 10.87
CA LEU A 169 5.89 -14.25 9.80
C LEU A 169 4.65 -14.17 8.90
N GLN A 170 3.45 -14.03 9.47
CA GLN A 170 2.21 -13.87 8.70
C GLN A 170 2.24 -12.61 7.83
N TYR A 171 2.68 -11.47 8.38
CA TYR A 171 2.90 -10.26 7.60
C TYR A 171 3.89 -10.51 6.46
N SER A 172 5.02 -11.17 6.74
CA SER A 172 6.08 -11.40 5.76
C SER A 172 5.58 -12.24 4.59
N ASN A 173 4.84 -13.31 4.89
CA ASN A 173 4.29 -14.20 3.88
C ASN A 173 3.29 -13.47 2.98
N ALA A 174 2.30 -12.77 3.57
CA ALA A 174 1.33 -12.00 2.79
C ALA A 174 2.00 -10.95 1.89
N TYR A 175 3.06 -10.31 2.38
CA TYR A 175 3.80 -9.34 1.59
C TYR A 175 4.58 -9.99 0.44
N VAL A 176 5.27 -11.11 0.69
CA VAL A 176 5.97 -11.88 -0.34
C VAL A 176 5.01 -12.43 -1.40
N ASP A 177 3.86 -12.97 -0.99
CA ASP A 177 2.84 -13.49 -1.88
C ASP A 177 2.24 -12.40 -2.76
N GLY A 178 2.01 -11.20 -2.21
CA GLY A 178 1.56 -10.04 -2.99
C GLY A 178 2.60 -9.58 -4.02
N MET A 179 3.88 -9.61 -3.66
CA MET A 179 4.97 -9.30 -4.58
C MET A 179 5.12 -10.34 -5.68
N GLU A 180 4.97 -11.62 -5.36
CA GLU A 180 5.02 -12.68 -6.36
C GLU A 180 3.85 -12.60 -7.33
N ALA A 181 2.64 -12.31 -6.84
CA ALA A 181 1.49 -12.05 -7.69
C ALA A 181 1.74 -10.84 -8.64
N LEU A 182 2.40 -9.77 -8.17
CA LEU A 182 2.81 -8.66 -9.05
C LEU A 182 3.89 -9.07 -10.07
N ARG A 183 4.83 -9.96 -9.72
CA ARG A 183 5.79 -10.47 -10.71
C ARG A 183 5.09 -11.26 -11.80
N MET A 184 4.07 -12.04 -11.42
CA MET A 184 3.26 -12.79 -12.38
C MET A 184 2.50 -11.86 -13.34
N THR A 185 2.06 -10.67 -12.94
CA THR A 185 1.42 -9.73 -13.89
C THR A 185 2.36 -9.32 -15.03
N LYS A 186 3.69 -9.36 -14.85
CA LYS A 186 4.64 -9.04 -15.93
C LYS A 186 4.75 -10.14 -16.99
N LYS A 187 4.34 -11.37 -16.67
CA LYS A 187 4.32 -12.49 -17.63
C LYS A 187 3.13 -12.42 -18.59
N TYR A 188 2.16 -11.56 -18.28
CA TYR A 188 0.90 -11.46 -19.00
C TYR A 188 0.78 -10.03 -19.52
N GLU A 189 1.00 -9.82 -20.82
CA GLU A 189 0.78 -8.52 -21.45
C GLU A 189 -0.66 -8.07 -21.21
N CYS A 190 -0.86 -6.81 -20.84
CA CYS A 190 -2.20 -6.31 -20.66
C CYS A 190 -2.85 -6.13 -22.04
N GLY A 191 -4.07 -6.67 -22.19
CA GLY A 191 -4.76 -6.78 -23.48
C GLY A 191 -4.69 -8.17 -24.13
N ASN A 192 -3.58 -8.90 -23.98
CA ASN A 192 -3.33 -10.13 -24.76
C ASN A 192 -3.43 -11.45 -23.96
N SER A 193 -3.80 -11.39 -22.68
CA SER A 193 -3.58 -12.50 -21.73
C SER A 193 -4.83 -13.15 -21.14
N ASP A 194 -5.94 -13.23 -21.88
CA ASP A 194 -7.19 -13.92 -21.48
C ASP A 194 -7.68 -13.60 -20.05
N GLY A 195 -7.39 -12.39 -19.55
CA GLY A 195 -7.75 -11.95 -18.20
C GLY A 195 -6.77 -12.33 -17.07
N MET A 196 -5.71 -13.10 -17.35
CA MET A 196 -4.71 -13.51 -16.34
C MET A 196 -4.02 -12.31 -15.67
N PHE A 197 -3.72 -11.24 -16.43
CA PHE A 197 -3.17 -10.01 -15.85
C PHE A 197 -4.07 -9.47 -14.72
N ARG A 198 -5.38 -9.39 -14.97
CA ARG A 198 -6.37 -8.89 -14.00
C ARG A 198 -6.49 -9.80 -12.79
N GLU A 199 -6.45 -11.11 -13.00
CA GLU A 199 -6.49 -12.09 -11.92
C GLU A 199 -5.30 -11.93 -10.98
N TYR A 200 -4.07 -11.91 -11.50
CA TYR A 200 -2.87 -11.76 -10.69
C TYR A 200 -2.77 -10.38 -10.03
N LEU A 201 -3.23 -9.32 -10.70
CA LEU A 201 -3.32 -8.00 -10.10
C LEU A 201 -4.28 -7.97 -8.91
N THR A 202 -5.44 -8.64 -9.04
CA THR A 202 -6.43 -8.75 -7.95
C THR A 202 -5.86 -9.55 -6.78
N LYS A 203 -5.19 -10.68 -7.05
CA LYS A 203 -4.48 -11.47 -6.03
C LYS A 203 -3.43 -10.64 -5.30
N ALA A 204 -2.64 -9.85 -6.03
CA ALA A 204 -1.65 -8.97 -5.43
C ALA A 204 -2.29 -7.92 -4.50
N GLN A 205 -3.37 -7.27 -4.96
CA GLN A 205 -4.10 -6.28 -4.16
C GLN A 205 -4.63 -6.86 -2.85
N GLU A 206 -5.18 -8.07 -2.91
CA GLU A 206 -5.70 -8.80 -1.76
C GLU A 206 -4.59 -9.15 -0.77
N GLN A 207 -3.46 -9.69 -1.23
CA GLN A 207 -2.33 -10.00 -0.37
C GLN A 207 -1.73 -8.75 0.28
N PHE A 208 -1.67 -7.61 -0.44
CA PHE A 208 -1.27 -6.35 0.19
C PHE A 208 -2.30 -5.81 1.19
N ARG A 209 -3.59 -6.11 1.03
CA ARG A 209 -4.61 -5.80 2.04
C ARG A 209 -4.34 -6.60 3.31
N VAL A 210 -4.14 -7.92 3.19
CA VAL A 210 -3.78 -8.80 4.30
C VAL A 210 -2.49 -8.31 4.99
N ALA A 211 -1.44 -7.96 4.23
CA ALA A 211 -0.21 -7.43 4.81
C ALA A 211 -0.44 -6.12 5.60
N ARG A 212 -1.33 -5.23 5.14
CA ARG A 212 -1.69 -4.00 5.90
C ARG A 212 -2.41 -4.33 7.21
N GLU A 213 -3.30 -5.32 7.18
CA GLU A 213 -4.04 -5.79 8.35
C GLU A 213 -3.10 -6.43 9.37
N GLU A 214 -2.21 -7.32 8.94
CA GLU A 214 -1.20 -7.92 9.83
C GLU A 214 -0.27 -6.87 10.43
N ARG A 215 0.12 -5.85 9.66
CA ARG A 215 0.88 -4.72 10.18
C ARG A 215 0.11 -3.95 11.26
N ALA A 216 -1.20 -3.79 11.10
CA ALA A 216 -2.03 -3.15 12.11
C ALA A 216 -2.13 -4.01 13.37
N ARG A 217 -2.32 -5.33 13.21
CA ARG A 217 -2.36 -6.30 14.31
C ARG A 217 -1.06 -6.32 15.10
N ILE A 218 0.10 -6.35 14.45
CA ILE A 218 1.43 -6.29 15.12
C ILE A 218 1.55 -5.02 15.98
N ARG A 219 1.10 -3.87 15.45
CA ARG A 219 1.15 -2.60 16.20
C ARG A 219 0.20 -2.62 17.41
N ALA A 220 -1.01 -3.13 17.23
CA ALA A 220 -1.99 -3.27 18.32
C ALA A 220 -1.44 -4.21 19.41
N TYR A 221 -0.96 -5.39 19.01
CA TYR A 221 -0.37 -6.36 19.94
C TYR A 221 0.81 -5.79 20.75
N TYR A 222 1.66 -4.96 20.13
CA TYR A 222 2.70 -4.24 20.87
C TYR A 222 2.10 -3.31 21.94
N ALA A 223 1.13 -2.49 21.53
CA ALA A 223 0.58 -1.42 22.35
C ALA A 223 -0.27 -1.96 23.51
N ASP A 224 -1.06 -2.99 23.24
CA ASP A 224 -2.12 -3.47 24.11
C ASP A 224 -1.65 -4.63 25.01
N GLU A 225 -0.73 -5.47 24.54
CA GLU A 225 -0.29 -6.68 25.27
C GLU A 225 1.16 -6.55 25.77
N LEU A 226 2.11 -6.36 24.85
CA LEU A 226 3.54 -6.36 25.20
C LEU A 226 3.93 -5.17 26.07
N ARG A 227 3.49 -3.96 25.72
CA ARG A 227 3.92 -2.74 26.42
C ARG A 227 3.46 -2.73 27.89
N PRO A 228 2.21 -3.05 28.26
CA PRO A 228 1.81 -3.15 29.66
C PRO A 228 2.61 -4.19 30.45
N LEU A 229 2.88 -5.36 29.87
CA LEU A 229 3.71 -6.38 30.51
C LEU A 229 5.13 -5.86 30.78
N LEU A 230 5.76 -5.20 29.81
CA LEU A 230 7.10 -4.63 29.97
C LEU A 230 7.14 -3.56 31.09
N LEU A 231 6.08 -2.76 31.23
CA LEU A 231 5.99 -1.77 32.32
C LEU A 231 5.86 -2.47 33.69
N LYS A 232 5.08 -3.55 33.78
CA LYS A 232 4.94 -4.36 34.99
C LYS A 232 6.27 -5.00 35.39
N LEU A 233 6.98 -5.62 34.45
CA LEU A 233 8.31 -6.21 34.70
C LEU A 233 9.32 -5.16 35.14
N ARG A 234 9.31 -3.97 34.52
CA ARG A 234 10.18 -2.85 34.93
C ARG A 234 9.92 -2.42 36.38
N ALA A 235 8.65 -2.37 36.80
CA ALA A 235 8.30 -2.02 38.18
C ALA A 235 8.82 -3.08 39.18
N GLN A 236 8.75 -4.37 38.81
CA GLN A 236 9.31 -5.46 39.62
C GLN A 236 10.83 -5.34 39.76
N ILE A 237 11.57 -5.13 38.66
CA ILE A 237 13.03 -4.90 38.72
C ILE A 237 13.38 -3.76 39.67
N THR A 238 12.64 -2.65 39.58
CA THR A 238 12.89 -1.47 40.42
C THR A 238 12.69 -1.77 41.91
N LYS A 239 11.74 -2.65 42.24
CA LYS A 239 11.49 -3.09 43.61
C LYS A 239 12.62 -3.99 44.12
N GLU A 240 13.02 -4.98 43.33
CA GLU A 240 14.11 -5.91 43.69
C GLU A 240 15.43 -5.16 43.91
N ILE A 241 15.78 -4.21 43.03
CA ILE A 241 16.99 -3.38 43.18
C ILE A 241 16.97 -2.58 44.49
N ARG A 242 15.80 -2.04 44.88
CA ARG A 242 15.68 -1.29 46.15
C ARG A 242 15.83 -2.20 47.37
N GLN A 243 15.30 -3.42 47.29
CA GLN A 243 15.40 -4.40 48.37
C GLN A 243 16.82 -4.93 48.53
N SER A 244 17.54 -5.17 47.43
CA SER A 244 18.95 -5.57 47.49
C SER A 244 19.83 -4.45 48.06
N SER A 245 19.58 -3.18 47.71
CA SER A 245 20.36 -2.05 48.25
C SER A 245 20.17 -1.82 49.75
N SER A 246 18.97 -2.11 50.31
CA SER A 246 18.74 -1.93 51.75
C SER A 246 19.42 -2.98 52.63
N MET A 247 19.83 -4.12 52.07
CA MET A 247 20.49 -5.20 52.83
C MET A 247 22.01 -5.06 52.92
N GLU A 248 22.63 -4.22 52.08
CA GLU A 248 24.09 -4.02 52.09
C GLU A 248 24.55 -2.97 53.12
N GLU A 249 23.61 -2.26 53.76
CA GLU A 249 23.89 -1.23 54.75
C GLU A 249 23.81 -1.71 56.22
N GLU A 250 23.43 -2.97 56.46
CA GLU A 250 23.39 -3.61 57.79
C GLU A 250 24.60 -4.54 58.03
#